data_AF-A0A6G6WP97-F1
#
_entry.id   AF-A0A6G6WP97-F1
#
_cell.length_a   1.000
_cell.length_b   1.000
_cell.length_c   1.000
_cell.angle_alpha   90.00
_cell.angle_beta   90.00
_cell.angle_gamma   90.00
#
_symmetry.space_group_name_H-M   'P 1'
#
loop_
_entity.id
_entity.type
_entity.pdbx_description
1 polymer ?
#
loop_
_entity_poly.entity_id
_entity_poly.type
_entity_poly.pdbx_seq_one_letter_code
_entity_poly.pdbx_strand_id
1 'polypeptide(L)'
;MSMSSRPLLKKGIAELEKLFDQNRDDPQFLKTLLAELSERKVPRARELHRRALQAVSVSRETPKAKAEIEAARESRARVAASSRAAAAIPPEQSAHAAEPIKEPQIRGPVRIAPEPPPVTNKATDILGAWTAMEVLSPPSFRKPEDLASGDRFRIAPLDKGKLPWEGDGEKSRPNQKLYYQIVLGSIDMEAAVSSLLQIYSDSRIERPSARGEAVLATIMVDRTGRPVESEAVSISSFGWGVPVALAGRLRDLGNWSQVERQLVEQLEEKIVSEDKDGNPLPLTAKAIDAAYRWLVETLGLDARFAEQPVFAVRSYQYFKLQDPPESILLNSFFLEDLARAAELTGTERVRRTSTAILARQNRRRGGT
;
A
#
# COMPACT_ATOMS: atom_id res chain seq x y z
N MET A 1 -44.99 24.89 17.93
CA MET A 1 -44.20 25.24 19.14
C MET A 1 -43.44 23.99 19.54
N SER A 2 -42.13 23.86 19.31
CA SER A 2 -41.06 24.57 20.03
C SER A 2 -39.85 24.82 19.11
N MET A 3 -39.45 26.08 18.96
CA MET A 3 -38.14 26.45 18.42
C MET A 3 -37.08 25.97 19.41
N SER A 4 -36.62 24.73 19.22
CA SER A 4 -35.51 24.19 20.00
C SER A 4 -34.25 24.93 19.56
N SER A 5 -33.82 25.89 20.39
CA SER A 5 -32.62 26.69 20.22
C SER A 5 -31.46 25.82 19.73
N ARG A 6 -31.04 26.00 18.46
CA ARG A 6 -29.89 25.30 17.87
C ARG A 6 -28.62 25.98 18.39
N PRO A 7 -28.00 25.49 19.47
CA PRO A 7 -26.95 26.23 20.17
C PRO A 7 -25.67 26.34 19.34
N LEU A 8 -25.51 25.43 18.36
CA LEU A 8 -24.34 25.31 17.49
C LEU A 8 -24.54 25.96 16.12
N LEU A 9 -25.75 26.46 15.79
CA LEU A 9 -26.05 27.07 14.48
C LEU A 9 -25.16 28.30 14.20
N LYS A 10 -24.89 29.11 15.23
CA LYS A 10 -24.07 30.33 15.13
C LYS A 10 -22.56 30.06 15.06
N LYS A 11 -22.12 28.79 15.21
CA LYS A 11 -20.70 28.42 15.23
C LYS A 11 -20.23 28.02 13.84
N GLY A 12 -19.08 28.55 13.44
CA GLY A 12 -18.39 28.15 12.21
C GLY A 12 -17.81 26.73 12.32
N ILE A 13 -17.51 26.10 11.18
CA ILE A 13 -16.98 24.71 11.15
C ILE A 13 -15.70 24.56 11.97
N ALA A 14 -14.79 25.55 11.91
CA ALA A 14 -13.55 25.52 12.69
C ALA A 14 -13.81 25.55 14.21
N GLU A 15 -14.86 26.25 14.66
CA GLU A 15 -15.26 26.23 16.08
C GLU A 15 -15.88 24.88 16.47
N LEU A 16 -16.63 24.25 15.56
CA LEU A 16 -17.22 22.92 15.79
C LEU A 16 -16.15 21.83 15.88
N GLU A 17 -15.10 21.90 15.07
CA GLU A 17 -13.93 21.01 15.15
C GLU A 17 -13.24 21.16 16.51
N LYS A 18 -12.98 22.39 16.95
CA LYS A 18 -12.36 22.67 18.25
C LYS A 18 -13.21 22.17 19.42
N LEU A 19 -14.53 22.34 19.37
CA LEU A 19 -15.44 21.86 20.40
C LEU A 19 -15.54 20.33 20.41
N PHE A 20 -15.44 19.69 19.23
CA PHE A 20 -15.36 18.24 19.12
C PHE A 20 -14.12 17.68 19.78
N ASP A 21 -12.94 18.26 19.53
CA ASP A 21 -11.70 17.79 20.14
C ASP A 21 -11.70 17.95 21.67
N GLN A 22 -12.44 18.95 22.20
CA GLN A 22 -12.56 19.21 23.64
C GLN A 22 -13.61 18.35 24.35
N ASN A 23 -14.65 17.90 23.66
CA ASN A 23 -15.80 17.21 24.26
C ASN A 23 -16.05 15.85 23.59
N ARG A 24 -14.98 15.20 23.12
CA ARG A 24 -15.04 13.95 22.35
C ARG A 24 -15.66 12.78 23.12
N ASP A 25 -15.63 12.84 24.45
CA ASP A 25 -16.14 11.78 25.32
C ASP A 25 -17.51 12.10 25.94
N ASP A 26 -18.12 13.25 25.62
CA ASP A 26 -19.46 13.62 26.10
C ASP A 26 -20.55 13.12 25.11
N PRO A 27 -21.32 12.08 25.45
CA PRO A 27 -22.31 11.50 24.54
C PRO A 27 -23.46 12.45 24.20
N GLN A 28 -23.81 13.36 25.11
CA GLN A 28 -24.90 14.31 24.92
C GLN A 28 -24.47 15.42 23.96
N PHE A 29 -23.23 15.91 24.10
CA PHE A 29 -22.62 16.84 23.17
C PHE A 29 -22.49 16.23 21.76
N LEU A 30 -22.00 14.99 21.64
CA LEU A 30 -21.85 14.30 20.35
C LEU A 30 -23.19 14.15 19.63
N LYS A 31 -24.28 13.87 20.35
CA LYS A 31 -25.63 13.78 19.76
C LYS A 31 -26.11 15.13 19.22
N THR A 32 -25.87 16.23 19.95
CA THR A 32 -26.20 17.59 19.48
C THR A 32 -25.33 18.02 18.29
N LEU A 33 -24.05 17.64 18.28
CA LEU A 33 -23.12 17.92 17.19
C LEU A 33 -23.51 17.18 15.90
N LEU A 34 -23.88 15.89 15.99
CA LEU A 34 -24.31 15.09 14.83
C LEU A 34 -25.57 15.66 14.17
N ALA A 35 -26.56 16.07 14.96
CA ALA A 35 -27.79 16.69 14.45
C ALA A 35 -27.55 18.06 13.78
N GLU A 36 -26.49 18.77 14.15
CA GLU A 36 -26.12 20.03 13.50
C GLU A 36 -25.32 19.78 12.22
N LEU A 37 -24.43 18.79 12.21
CA LEU A 37 -23.61 18.45 11.05
C LEU A 37 -24.40 17.73 9.94
N SER A 38 -25.53 17.07 10.26
CA SER A 38 -26.42 16.49 9.24
C SER A 38 -27.05 17.54 8.32
N GLU A 39 -27.18 18.78 8.80
CA GLU A 39 -27.76 19.90 8.05
C GLU A 39 -26.72 20.69 7.25
N ARG A 40 -25.42 20.39 7.37
CA ARG A 40 -24.33 21.15 6.73
C ARG A 40 -23.68 20.36 5.59
N LYS A 41 -23.66 20.95 4.38
CA LYS A 41 -23.21 20.28 3.14
C LYS A 41 -21.74 20.50 2.78
N VAL A 42 -20.96 21.20 3.61
CA VAL A 42 -19.55 21.51 3.32
C VAL A 42 -18.63 20.31 3.61
N PRO A 43 -17.56 20.08 2.82
CA PRO A 43 -16.69 18.90 2.94
C PRO A 43 -16.15 18.67 4.37
N ARG A 44 -15.67 19.73 5.02
CA ARG A 44 -15.17 19.67 6.40
C ARG A 44 -16.23 19.28 7.43
N ALA A 45 -17.50 19.65 7.21
CA ALA A 45 -18.59 19.24 8.10
C ALA A 45 -18.91 17.74 7.95
N ARG A 46 -18.77 17.17 6.75
CA ARG A 46 -18.94 15.73 6.52
C ARG A 46 -17.84 14.91 7.18
N GLU A 47 -16.61 15.40 7.11
CA GLU A 47 -15.48 14.77 7.77
C GLU A 47 -15.61 14.82 9.30
N LEU A 48 -16.02 15.97 9.85
CA LEU A 48 -16.32 16.09 11.27
C LEU A 48 -17.50 15.20 11.70
N HIS A 49 -18.53 15.04 10.85
CA HIS A 49 -19.66 14.14 11.11
C HIS A 49 -19.21 12.68 11.19
N ARG A 50 -18.32 12.25 10.29
CA ARG A 50 -17.72 10.91 10.30
C ARG A 50 -16.92 10.66 11.59
N ARG A 51 -16.08 11.62 11.99
CA ARG A 51 -15.30 11.55 13.25
C ARG A 51 -16.20 11.49 14.49
N ALA A 52 -17.31 12.23 14.50
CA ALA A 52 -18.28 12.20 15.59
C ALA A 52 -19.04 10.87 15.67
N LEU A 53 -19.40 10.25 14.55
CA LEU A 53 -20.01 8.90 14.53
C LEU A 53 -19.06 7.83 15.08
N GLN A 54 -17.77 7.93 14.76
CA GLN A 54 -16.76 7.01 15.28
C GLN A 54 -16.60 7.14 16.79
N ALA A 55 -16.59 8.38 17.32
CA ALA A 55 -16.51 8.62 18.76
C ALA A 55 -17.71 8.01 19.52
N VAL A 56 -18.93 8.13 19.00
CA VAL A 56 -20.13 7.50 19.60
C VAL A 56 -20.06 5.97 19.58
N SER A 57 -19.42 5.40 18.57
CA SER A 57 -19.26 3.95 18.40
C SER A 57 -18.25 3.38 19.41
N VAL A 58 -17.13 4.09 19.63
CA VAL A 58 -16.07 3.69 20.57
C VAL A 58 -16.53 3.83 22.03
N SER A 59 -17.32 4.85 22.37
CA SER A 59 -17.89 5.00 23.72
C SER A 59 -18.92 3.93 24.10
N ARG A 60 -19.37 3.09 23.14
CA ARG A 60 -20.31 1.98 23.40
C ARG A 60 -19.64 0.64 23.70
N GLU A 61 -18.32 0.51 23.48
CA GLU A 61 -17.61 -0.76 23.67
C GLU A 61 -16.72 -0.75 24.92
N THR A 62 -17.28 -1.20 26.04
CA THR A 62 -16.59 -1.78 27.22
C THR A 62 -17.66 -2.47 28.08
N PRO A 63 -17.40 -3.55 28.87
CA PRO A 63 -16.38 -4.60 28.85
C PRO A 63 -17.06 -6.00 28.86
N LYS A 64 -17.48 -6.53 27.69
CA LYS A 64 -18.07 -7.89 27.60
C LYS A 64 -17.30 -8.85 26.70
N ALA A 65 -16.52 -8.31 25.75
CA ALA A 65 -15.76 -9.10 24.78
C ALA A 65 -14.52 -9.82 25.36
N LYS A 66 -14.07 -9.47 26.57
CA LYS A 66 -12.89 -10.11 27.18
C LYS A 66 -13.20 -11.48 27.81
N ALA A 67 -14.45 -11.73 28.23
CA ALA A 67 -14.86 -12.99 28.87
C ALA A 67 -15.15 -14.13 27.87
N GLU A 68 -15.59 -13.80 26.66
CA GLU A 68 -15.95 -14.81 25.64
C GLU A 68 -14.72 -15.39 24.93
N ILE A 69 -13.63 -14.63 24.83
CA ILE A 69 -12.38 -15.07 24.20
C ILE A 69 -11.63 -16.07 25.11
N GLU A 70 -11.76 -15.94 26.43
CA GLU A 70 -11.10 -16.81 27.41
C GLU A 70 -11.81 -18.18 27.53
N ALA A 71 -13.16 -18.19 27.48
CA ALA A 71 -13.96 -19.42 27.47
C ALA A 71 -13.80 -20.27 26.19
N ALA A 72 -13.53 -19.63 25.05
CA ALA A 72 -13.25 -20.31 23.77
C ALA A 72 -11.86 -20.98 23.73
N ARG A 73 -10.92 -20.52 24.57
CA ARG A 73 -9.57 -21.11 24.68
C ARG A 73 -9.56 -22.39 25.52
N GLU A 74 -10.34 -22.47 26.60
CA GLU A 74 -10.41 -23.66 27.45
C GLU A 74 -11.15 -24.84 26.80
N SER A 75 -12.12 -24.56 25.95
CA SER A 75 -12.90 -25.58 25.23
C SER A 75 -12.08 -26.26 24.11
N ARG A 76 -11.13 -25.56 23.50
CA ARG A 76 -10.26 -26.12 22.45
C ARG A 76 -9.14 -27.02 22.99
N ALA A 77 -8.73 -26.83 24.25
CA ALA A 77 -7.70 -27.64 24.91
C ALA A 77 -8.22 -29.03 25.35
N ARG A 78 -9.53 -29.18 25.57
CA ARG A 78 -10.14 -30.46 26.02
C ARG A 78 -10.38 -31.48 24.91
N VAL A 79 -10.50 -31.06 23.65
CA VAL A 79 -10.79 -31.97 22.52
C VAL A 79 -9.53 -32.68 22.01
N ALA A 80 -8.33 -32.12 22.24
CA ALA A 80 -7.06 -32.71 21.80
C ALA A 80 -6.57 -33.91 22.65
N ALA A 81 -7.23 -34.22 23.78
CA ALA A 81 -6.77 -35.23 24.73
C ALA A 81 -7.48 -36.59 24.66
N SER A 82 -8.46 -36.80 23.75
CA SER A 82 -9.33 -37.99 23.77
C SER A 82 -9.36 -38.85 22.50
N SER A 83 -8.29 -38.89 21.71
CA SER A 83 -8.18 -39.83 20.58
C SER A 83 -6.79 -40.47 20.51
N ARG A 84 -6.48 -41.25 21.55
CA ARG A 84 -5.35 -42.19 21.55
C ARG A 84 -5.81 -43.53 22.11
N ALA A 85 -6.33 -44.41 21.25
CA ALA A 85 -6.33 -45.86 21.48
C ALA A 85 -6.68 -46.65 20.20
N ALA A 86 -5.75 -47.54 19.83
CA ALA A 86 -5.94 -48.86 19.22
C ALA A 86 -6.52 -48.99 17.79
N ALA A 87 -5.66 -49.39 16.84
CA ALA A 87 -5.71 -50.74 16.25
C ALA A 87 -4.47 -50.99 15.37
N ALA A 88 -3.79 -52.11 15.61
CA ALA A 88 -2.71 -52.68 14.80
C ALA A 88 -3.28 -53.77 13.85
N ILE A 89 -2.47 -54.22 12.87
CA ILE A 89 -2.49 -55.45 12.00
C ILE A 89 -2.06 -55.07 10.54
N PRO A 90 -1.30 -55.90 9.76
CA PRO A 90 0.16 -55.79 9.52
C PRO A 90 0.48 -55.63 8.00
N PRO A 91 1.75 -55.68 7.52
CA PRO A 91 2.10 -55.26 6.17
C PRO A 91 2.03 -56.40 5.15
N GLU A 92 1.40 -56.13 4.00
CA GLU A 92 1.55 -56.93 2.77
C GLU A 92 2.30 -56.13 1.71
N GLN A 93 3.27 -56.81 1.11
CA GLN A 93 4.17 -56.34 0.08
C GLN A 93 3.43 -56.05 -1.23
N SER A 94 3.75 -54.93 -1.87
CA SER A 94 3.84 -54.88 -3.33
C SER A 94 4.80 -53.81 -3.77
N ALA A 95 5.83 -54.26 -4.46
CA ALA A 95 6.81 -53.46 -5.17
C ALA A 95 6.15 -52.78 -6.37
N HIS A 96 6.29 -51.47 -6.47
CA HIS A 96 6.43 -50.80 -7.76
C HIS A 96 7.48 -49.72 -7.65
N ALA A 97 8.56 -49.94 -8.40
CA ALA A 97 9.68 -49.03 -8.57
C ALA A 97 9.18 -47.72 -9.20
N ALA A 98 9.45 -46.60 -8.53
CA ALA A 98 9.45 -45.27 -9.13
C ALA A 98 10.85 -44.69 -8.94
N GLU A 99 11.46 -44.30 -10.06
CA GLU A 99 12.83 -43.80 -10.16
C GLU A 99 13.07 -42.56 -9.29
N PRO A 100 14.30 -42.34 -8.78
CA PRO A 100 14.63 -41.16 -8.01
C PRO A 100 14.65 -39.93 -8.93
N ILE A 101 13.76 -38.98 -8.66
CA ILE A 101 13.78 -37.63 -9.24
C ILE A 101 15.13 -37.01 -8.88
N LYS A 102 15.96 -36.75 -9.90
CA LYS A 102 17.21 -36.00 -9.77
C LYS A 102 16.90 -34.56 -9.38
N GLU A 103 17.24 -34.22 -8.15
CA GLU A 103 17.29 -32.86 -7.63
C GLU A 103 18.30 -32.02 -8.43
N PRO A 104 17.91 -30.87 -9.02
CA PRO A 104 18.87 -30.02 -9.73
C PRO A 104 19.81 -29.35 -8.72
N GLN A 105 21.03 -29.86 -8.64
CA GLN A 105 22.12 -29.26 -7.89
C GLN A 105 22.61 -28.00 -8.58
N ILE A 106 22.17 -26.83 -8.11
CA ILE A 106 22.91 -25.58 -8.30
C ILE A 106 23.47 -25.16 -6.95
N ARG A 107 24.60 -25.78 -6.55
CA ARG A 107 25.43 -25.28 -5.45
C ARG A 107 26.34 -24.18 -5.97
N GLY A 108 25.82 -22.95 -6.02
CA GLY A 108 26.65 -21.76 -5.95
C GLY A 108 27.15 -21.55 -4.51
N PRO A 109 28.31 -20.91 -4.28
CA PRO A 109 28.77 -20.61 -2.94
C PRO A 109 27.73 -19.73 -2.23
N VAL A 110 27.26 -20.19 -1.05
CA VAL A 110 26.43 -19.40 -0.14
C VAL A 110 27.20 -18.13 0.17
N ARG A 111 26.79 -17.00 -0.41
CA ARG A 111 27.26 -15.69 0.04
C ARG A 111 26.83 -15.59 1.50
N ILE A 112 27.78 -15.56 2.42
CA ILE A 112 27.52 -15.25 3.82
C ILE A 112 26.78 -13.91 3.79
N ALA A 113 25.49 -13.93 4.13
CA ALA A 113 24.71 -12.70 4.21
C ALA A 113 25.43 -11.78 5.20
N PRO A 114 25.67 -10.50 4.85
CA PRO A 114 26.28 -9.57 5.79
C PRO A 114 25.45 -9.58 7.08
N GLU A 115 26.13 -9.61 8.24
CA GLU A 115 25.43 -9.57 9.53
C GLU A 115 24.45 -8.39 9.52
N PRO A 116 23.16 -8.62 9.81
CA PRO A 116 22.19 -7.55 9.84
C PRO A 116 22.67 -6.55 10.89
N PRO A 117 22.77 -5.28 10.54
CA PRO A 117 23.27 -4.29 11.46
C PRO A 117 22.44 -4.24 12.74
N PRO A 118 23.03 -3.87 13.89
CA PRO A 118 22.28 -3.74 15.12
C PRO A 118 21.20 -2.67 14.96
N VAL A 119 19.93 -3.08 14.97
CA VAL A 119 18.78 -2.17 15.04
C VAL A 119 18.77 -1.60 16.46
N THR A 120 18.92 -0.29 16.59
CA THR A 120 18.87 0.37 17.91
C THR A 120 17.47 0.90 18.18
N ASN A 121 17.13 1.17 19.44
CA ASN A 121 15.83 1.74 19.81
C ASN A 121 15.72 3.25 19.48
N LYS A 122 16.40 3.71 18.43
CA LYS A 122 16.31 5.08 17.92
C LYS A 122 15.08 5.19 17.03
N ALA A 123 14.34 6.29 17.13
CA ALA A 123 13.15 6.53 16.32
C ALA A 123 13.40 6.34 14.81
N THR A 124 14.55 6.79 14.30
CA THR A 124 14.96 6.62 12.89
C THR A 124 15.10 5.16 12.49
N ASP A 125 15.63 4.31 13.38
CA ASP A 125 15.86 2.90 13.11
C ASP A 125 14.53 2.13 13.13
N ILE A 126 13.61 2.52 14.03
CA ILE A 126 12.25 1.96 14.11
C ILE A 126 11.43 2.32 12.87
N LEU A 127 11.43 3.61 12.48
CA LEU A 127 10.71 4.07 11.29
C LEU A 127 11.29 3.44 10.00
N GLY A 128 12.61 3.28 9.92
CA GLY A 128 13.26 2.56 8.83
C GLY A 128 12.85 1.08 8.78
N ALA A 129 12.73 0.42 9.93
CA ALA A 129 12.26 -0.96 10.00
C ALA A 129 10.79 -1.10 9.57
N TRP A 130 9.90 -0.17 9.98
CA TRP A 130 8.50 -0.16 9.54
C TRP A 130 8.38 0.10 8.04
N THR A 131 9.18 1.03 7.52
CA THR A 131 9.26 1.28 6.07
C THR A 131 9.68 0.02 5.33
N ALA A 132 10.73 -0.68 5.81
CA ALA A 132 11.17 -1.93 5.21
C ALA A 132 10.10 -3.04 5.25
N MET A 133 9.33 -3.13 6.34
CA MET A 133 8.21 -4.08 6.43
C MET A 133 7.15 -3.78 5.37
N GLU A 134 6.77 -2.51 5.20
CA GLU A 134 5.75 -2.09 4.24
C GLU A 134 6.20 -2.14 2.78
N VAL A 135 7.49 -1.90 2.54
CA VAL A 135 8.11 -2.12 1.23
C VAL A 135 8.05 -3.60 0.82
N LEU A 136 8.18 -4.53 1.79
CA LEU A 136 8.25 -5.97 1.55
C LEU A 136 6.92 -6.72 1.73
N SER A 137 5.82 -6.01 2.00
CA SER A 137 4.49 -6.59 2.27
C SER A 137 3.41 -6.11 1.28
N PRO A 138 3.63 -6.19 -0.05
CA PRO A 138 2.65 -5.69 -1.00
C PRO A 138 1.31 -6.45 -0.97
N PRO A 139 0.20 -5.78 -1.31
CA PRO A 139 -1.03 -6.46 -1.64
C PRO A 139 -0.82 -7.30 -2.89
N SER A 140 -1.24 -8.56 -2.84
CA SER A 140 -1.19 -9.50 -3.96
C SER A 140 -2.58 -9.74 -4.54
N PHE A 141 -2.66 -9.98 -5.85
CA PHE A 141 -3.84 -10.47 -6.54
C PHE A 141 -3.58 -11.87 -7.14
N ARG A 142 -4.62 -12.68 -7.37
CA ARG A 142 -4.47 -14.00 -8.03
C ARG A 142 -4.99 -14.02 -9.45
N LYS A 143 -5.88 -13.09 -9.77
CA LYS A 143 -6.43 -12.88 -11.09
C LYS A 143 -6.71 -11.39 -11.27
N PRO A 144 -6.70 -10.87 -12.52
CA PRO A 144 -6.90 -9.44 -12.78
C PRO A 144 -8.16 -8.86 -12.14
N GLU A 145 -9.25 -9.64 -12.05
CA GLU A 145 -10.52 -9.19 -11.47
C GLU A 145 -10.42 -8.82 -10.01
N ASP A 146 -9.47 -9.38 -9.26
CA ASP A 146 -9.29 -9.06 -7.85
C ASP A 146 -8.92 -7.57 -7.66
N LEU A 147 -8.20 -6.97 -8.62
CA LEU A 147 -7.89 -5.53 -8.67
C LEU A 147 -9.11 -4.66 -9.03
N ALA A 148 -10.20 -5.28 -9.46
CA ALA A 148 -11.46 -4.64 -9.82
C ALA A 148 -12.63 -5.08 -8.92
N SER A 149 -12.34 -5.51 -7.69
CA SER A 149 -13.35 -6.00 -6.73
C SER A 149 -14.18 -7.18 -7.26
N GLY A 150 -13.59 -8.01 -8.11
CA GLY A 150 -14.21 -9.19 -8.74
C GLY A 150 -14.96 -8.90 -10.04
N ASP A 151 -15.05 -7.65 -10.49
CA ASP A 151 -15.78 -7.31 -11.72
C ASP A 151 -14.92 -7.53 -12.98
N ARG A 152 -15.13 -8.68 -13.63
CA ARG A 152 -14.47 -9.03 -14.91
C ARG A 152 -14.69 -8.03 -16.03
N PHE A 153 -15.82 -7.31 -16.05
CA PHE A 153 -16.09 -6.34 -17.11
C PHE A 153 -15.24 -5.09 -16.99
N ARG A 154 -14.59 -4.89 -15.83
CA ARG A 154 -13.61 -3.84 -15.65
C ARG A 154 -12.21 -4.24 -16.11
N ILE A 155 -11.97 -5.47 -16.54
CA ILE A 155 -10.66 -5.88 -17.05
C ILE A 155 -10.61 -5.71 -18.56
N ALA A 156 -9.69 -4.89 -19.03
CA ALA A 156 -9.46 -4.60 -20.44
C ALA A 156 -8.15 -5.31 -20.87
N PRO A 157 -8.19 -6.27 -21.81
CA PRO A 157 -6.98 -6.92 -22.28
C PRO A 157 -6.11 -5.93 -23.08
N LEU A 158 -4.79 -6.05 -22.93
CA LEU A 158 -3.79 -5.31 -23.70
C LEU A 158 -3.04 -6.20 -24.69
N ASP A 159 -3.14 -7.52 -24.52
CA ASP A 159 -2.43 -8.56 -25.26
C ASP A 159 -3.23 -9.15 -26.45
N LYS A 160 -4.54 -8.90 -26.50
CA LYS A 160 -5.49 -9.53 -27.45
C LYS A 160 -5.82 -8.67 -28.67
N GLY A 161 -4.89 -7.83 -29.12
CA GLY A 161 -5.02 -7.05 -30.35
C GLY A 161 -4.90 -5.55 -30.10
N LYS A 162 -5.90 -4.78 -30.53
CA LYS A 162 -5.92 -3.33 -30.39
C LYS A 162 -6.11 -2.93 -28.92
N LEU A 163 -5.50 -1.81 -28.54
CA LEU A 163 -5.70 -1.24 -27.21
C LEU A 163 -7.15 -0.75 -27.04
N PRO A 164 -7.68 -0.70 -25.79
CA PRO A 164 -9.08 -0.34 -25.54
C PRO A 164 -9.51 1.03 -26.06
N TRP A 165 -8.56 1.95 -26.24
CA TRP A 165 -8.76 3.31 -26.73
C TRP A 165 -8.41 3.50 -28.21
N GLU A 166 -7.95 2.45 -28.91
CA GLU A 166 -7.65 2.54 -30.34
C GLU A 166 -8.92 2.49 -31.20
N GLY A 167 -8.87 3.17 -32.36
CA GLY A 167 -10.03 3.31 -33.25
C GLY A 167 -11.07 4.27 -32.66
N ASP A 168 -12.32 3.84 -32.56
CA ASP A 168 -13.40 4.64 -31.95
C ASP A 168 -13.32 4.65 -30.40
N GLY A 169 -12.49 3.77 -29.82
CA GLY A 169 -12.39 3.55 -28.37
C GLY A 169 -13.68 3.00 -27.75
N GLU A 170 -13.65 2.76 -26.44
CA GLU A 170 -14.85 2.31 -25.72
C GLU A 170 -15.72 3.49 -25.28
N LYS A 171 -17.05 3.26 -25.28
CA LYS A 171 -18.01 4.20 -24.73
C LYS A 171 -18.00 4.14 -23.20
N SER A 172 -17.98 5.31 -22.57
CA SER A 172 -18.20 5.40 -21.13
C SER A 172 -19.66 5.14 -20.75
N ARG A 173 -19.89 4.85 -19.47
CA ARG A 173 -21.23 4.71 -18.88
C ARG A 173 -21.90 6.10 -18.76
N PRO A 174 -23.25 6.18 -18.77
CA PRO A 174 -23.95 7.44 -18.56
C PRO A 174 -23.51 8.14 -17.25
N ASN A 175 -23.27 9.45 -17.31
CA ASN A 175 -22.81 10.25 -16.17
C ASN A 175 -21.46 9.81 -15.56
N GLN A 176 -20.61 9.12 -16.33
CA GLN A 176 -19.28 8.68 -15.87
C GLN A 176 -18.21 9.09 -16.88
N LYS A 177 -17.03 9.46 -16.38
CA LYS A 177 -15.77 9.46 -17.12
C LYS A 177 -15.16 8.06 -17.02
N LEU A 178 -14.59 7.58 -18.13
CA LEU A 178 -13.89 6.31 -18.20
C LEU A 178 -12.38 6.60 -18.22
N TYR A 179 -11.66 5.88 -17.37
CA TYR A 179 -10.21 5.85 -17.32
C TYR A 179 -9.75 4.39 -17.39
N TYR A 180 -8.52 4.19 -17.84
CA TYR A 180 -7.84 2.90 -17.77
C TYR A 180 -6.62 3.03 -16.87
N GLN A 181 -6.51 2.14 -15.89
CA GLN A 181 -5.33 1.97 -15.08
C GLN A 181 -4.56 0.77 -15.61
N ILE A 182 -3.58 1.04 -16.46
CA ILE A 182 -2.71 0.04 -17.08
C ILE A 182 -1.86 -0.57 -15.97
N VAL A 183 -1.93 -1.89 -15.78
CA VAL A 183 -1.03 -2.61 -14.88
C VAL A 183 0.29 -2.80 -15.64
N LEU A 184 1.30 -2.00 -15.29
CA LEU A 184 2.60 -1.98 -15.95
C LEU A 184 3.49 -3.12 -15.41
N GLY A 185 3.02 -4.34 -15.65
CA GLY A 185 3.63 -5.57 -15.17
C GLY A 185 3.35 -5.89 -13.70
N SER A 186 3.81 -7.06 -13.28
CA SER A 186 3.63 -7.58 -11.93
C SER A 186 4.83 -8.43 -11.50
N ILE A 187 4.92 -8.72 -10.20
CA ILE A 187 5.92 -9.58 -9.60
C ILE A 187 5.28 -10.89 -9.15
N ASP A 188 5.88 -12.02 -9.53
CA ASP A 188 5.57 -13.32 -8.93
C ASP A 188 5.98 -13.33 -7.45
N MET A 189 4.97 -13.33 -6.57
CA MET A 189 5.16 -13.29 -5.13
C MET A 189 5.83 -14.56 -4.59
N GLU A 190 5.51 -15.72 -5.15
CA GLU A 190 6.06 -16.99 -4.68
C GLU A 190 7.55 -17.07 -5.00
N ALA A 191 7.94 -16.68 -6.21
CA ALA A 191 9.34 -16.64 -6.64
C ALA A 191 10.16 -15.60 -5.85
N ALA A 192 9.63 -14.38 -5.71
CA ALA A 192 10.32 -13.29 -5.00
C ALA A 192 10.50 -13.60 -3.52
N VAL A 193 9.43 -13.99 -2.82
CA VAL A 193 9.50 -14.28 -1.38
C VAL A 193 10.33 -15.53 -1.09
N SER A 194 10.25 -16.57 -1.93
CA SER A 194 11.12 -17.75 -1.78
C SER A 194 12.60 -17.37 -1.90
N SER A 195 12.94 -16.47 -2.82
CA SER A 195 14.32 -15.99 -2.99
C SER A 195 14.79 -15.15 -1.79
N LEU A 196 13.92 -14.30 -1.23
CA LEU A 196 14.23 -13.55 -0.01
C LEU A 196 14.43 -14.50 1.19
N LEU A 197 13.58 -15.51 1.33
CA LEU A 197 13.71 -16.51 2.40
C LEU A 197 15.00 -17.32 2.30
N GLN A 198 15.57 -17.54 1.10
CA GLN A 198 16.88 -18.20 0.99
C GLN A 198 18.02 -17.40 1.62
N ILE A 199 17.91 -16.07 1.69
CA ILE A 199 18.92 -15.18 2.26
C ILE A 199 18.66 -14.94 3.75
N TYR A 200 17.38 -14.74 4.11
CA TYR A 200 16.97 -14.27 5.43
C TYR A 200 16.21 -15.30 6.27
N SER A 201 16.15 -16.57 5.85
CA SER A 201 15.47 -17.60 6.64
C SER A 201 16.10 -17.72 8.03
N ASP A 202 15.26 -17.54 9.03
CA ASP A 202 15.54 -17.89 10.43
C ASP A 202 15.06 -19.33 10.69
N SER A 203 15.36 -19.91 11.86
CA SER A 203 14.95 -21.26 12.28
C SER A 203 13.44 -21.43 12.53
N ARG A 204 12.60 -20.53 12.00
CA ARG A 204 11.15 -20.54 12.21
C ARG A 204 10.48 -21.58 11.31
N ILE A 205 9.54 -22.32 11.90
CA ILE A 205 8.80 -23.41 11.24
C ILE A 205 7.72 -22.86 10.31
N GLU A 206 7.12 -21.71 10.65
CA GLU A 206 6.05 -21.09 9.88
C GLU A 206 6.62 -20.20 8.78
N ARG A 207 6.34 -20.56 7.52
CA ARG A 207 6.73 -19.78 6.35
C ARG A 207 5.54 -18.93 5.87
N PRO A 208 5.74 -17.64 5.56
CA PRO A 208 4.71 -16.83 4.93
C PRO A 208 4.24 -17.50 3.63
N SER A 209 2.94 -17.70 3.45
CA SER A 209 2.41 -18.11 2.14
C SER A 209 2.32 -16.89 1.24
N ALA A 210 3.33 -16.66 0.42
CA ALA A 210 3.28 -15.66 -0.65
C ALA A 210 2.75 -16.35 -1.91
N ARG A 211 1.56 -15.93 -2.38
CA ARG A 211 0.93 -16.48 -3.58
C ARG A 211 0.34 -15.36 -4.43
N GLY A 212 0.31 -15.58 -5.73
CA GLY A 212 -0.21 -14.62 -6.69
C GLY A 212 0.84 -13.60 -7.09
N GLU A 213 0.37 -12.44 -7.50
CA GLU A 213 1.17 -11.40 -8.13
C GLU A 213 1.00 -10.07 -7.40
N ALA A 214 2.06 -9.26 -7.34
CA ALA A 214 2.00 -7.87 -6.89
C ALA A 214 2.21 -6.92 -8.07
N VAL A 215 1.39 -5.88 -8.20
CA VAL A 215 1.53 -4.89 -9.27
C VAL A 215 2.88 -4.18 -9.16
N LEU A 216 3.58 -4.01 -10.29
CA LEU A 216 4.85 -3.26 -10.35
C LEU A 216 4.63 -1.75 -10.38
N ALA A 217 3.77 -1.30 -11.28
CA ALA A 217 3.39 0.10 -11.44
C ALA A 217 2.02 0.19 -12.13
N THR A 218 1.41 1.35 -12.05
CA THR A 218 0.22 1.69 -12.82
C THR A 218 0.45 2.94 -13.66
N ILE A 219 -0.10 2.95 -14.87
CA ILE A 219 -0.22 4.16 -15.68
C ILE A 219 -1.71 4.44 -15.90
N MET A 220 -2.16 5.62 -15.50
CA MET A 220 -3.53 6.08 -15.69
C MET A 220 -3.67 6.89 -16.96
N VAL A 221 -4.57 6.44 -17.83
CA VAL A 221 -4.96 7.14 -19.05
C VAL A 221 -6.45 7.41 -19.08
N ASP A 222 -6.84 8.45 -19.79
CA ASP A 222 -8.24 8.75 -20.06
C ASP A 222 -8.87 7.77 -21.07
N ARG A 223 -10.15 7.99 -21.40
CA ARG A 223 -10.87 7.15 -22.38
C ARG A 223 -10.25 7.12 -23.78
N THR A 224 -9.39 8.09 -24.10
CA THR A 224 -8.71 8.24 -25.39
C THR A 224 -7.28 7.71 -25.35
N GLY A 225 -6.85 7.16 -24.21
CA GLY A 225 -5.51 6.60 -24.03
C GLY A 225 -4.44 7.64 -23.71
N ARG A 226 -4.81 8.90 -23.44
CA ARG A 226 -3.86 9.94 -23.09
C ARG A 226 -3.57 9.88 -21.59
N PRO A 227 -2.30 9.97 -21.14
CA PRO A 227 -1.98 10.10 -19.73
C PRO A 227 -2.77 11.24 -19.08
N VAL A 228 -3.25 11.04 -17.87
CA VAL A 228 -3.94 12.10 -17.11
C VAL A 228 -2.94 13.18 -16.69
N GLU A 229 -3.41 14.43 -16.50
CA GLU A 229 -2.52 15.57 -16.23
C GLU A 229 -1.83 15.52 -14.86
N SER A 230 -2.39 14.79 -13.89
CA SER A 230 -1.89 14.70 -12.52
C SER A 230 -1.93 13.25 -12.07
N GLU A 231 -0.86 12.80 -11.40
CA GLU A 231 -0.74 11.46 -10.80
C GLU A 231 -0.99 10.34 -11.83
N ALA A 232 -0.44 10.50 -13.04
CA ALA A 232 -0.59 9.51 -14.10
C ALA A 232 0.13 8.21 -13.76
N VAL A 233 1.19 8.27 -12.97
CA VAL A 233 2.01 7.11 -12.62
C VAL A 233 1.94 6.84 -11.12
N SER A 234 1.86 5.56 -10.77
CA SER A 234 2.14 5.10 -9.40
C SER A 234 3.05 3.88 -9.47
N ILE A 235 4.02 3.76 -8.57
CA ILE A 235 5.01 2.67 -8.58
C ILE A 235 4.94 1.93 -7.25
N SER A 236 4.94 0.60 -7.31
CA SER A 236 4.97 -0.24 -6.13
C SER A 236 6.36 -0.25 -5.50
N SER A 237 6.40 0.01 -4.20
CA SER A 237 7.62 -0.09 -3.39
C SER A 237 8.27 -1.46 -3.46
N PHE A 238 7.47 -2.53 -3.58
CA PHE A 238 7.96 -3.90 -3.64
C PHE A 238 8.81 -4.16 -4.90
N GLY A 239 8.47 -3.53 -6.02
CA GLY A 239 9.22 -3.59 -7.27
C GLY A 239 10.71 -3.30 -7.08
N TRP A 240 10.99 -2.25 -6.32
CA TRP A 240 12.33 -1.84 -5.95
C TRP A 240 12.87 -2.58 -4.71
N GLY A 241 12.00 -2.87 -3.75
CA GLY A 241 12.38 -3.49 -2.49
C GLY A 241 13.01 -4.88 -2.65
N VAL A 242 12.47 -5.70 -3.56
CA VAL A 242 12.97 -7.06 -3.82
C VAL A 242 14.46 -7.06 -4.23
N PRO A 243 14.89 -6.39 -5.31
CA PRO A 243 16.30 -6.41 -5.71
C PRO A 243 17.23 -5.77 -4.66
N VAL A 244 16.78 -4.73 -3.95
CA VAL A 244 17.54 -4.12 -2.84
C VAL A 244 17.76 -5.11 -1.70
N ALA A 245 16.69 -5.81 -1.29
CA ALA A 245 16.76 -6.82 -0.24
C ALA A 245 17.59 -8.03 -0.67
N LEU A 246 17.45 -8.52 -1.91
CA LEU A 246 18.27 -9.62 -2.43
C LEU A 246 19.77 -9.25 -2.49
N ALA A 247 20.10 -7.98 -2.62
CA ALA A 247 21.47 -7.47 -2.57
C ALA A 247 22.03 -7.36 -1.13
N GLY A 248 21.28 -7.73 -0.09
CA GLY A 248 21.73 -7.61 1.30
C GLY A 248 21.58 -6.19 1.89
N ARG A 249 20.86 -5.29 1.21
CA ARG A 249 20.83 -3.86 1.52
C ARG A 249 19.53 -3.43 2.21
N LEU A 250 19.07 -4.17 3.23
CA LEU A 250 17.80 -3.90 3.91
C LEU A 250 17.68 -2.49 4.50
N ARG A 251 18.81 -1.88 4.90
CA ARG A 251 18.83 -0.49 5.38
C ARG A 251 18.42 0.52 4.31
N ASP A 252 18.73 0.22 3.04
CA ASP A 252 18.44 1.13 1.94
C ASP A 252 16.93 1.24 1.73
N LEU A 253 16.13 0.23 2.12
CA LEU A 253 14.67 0.20 1.98
C LEU A 253 13.96 1.40 2.62
N GLY A 254 14.56 1.99 3.66
CA GLY A 254 14.05 3.21 4.29
C GLY A 254 14.04 4.45 3.39
N ASN A 255 14.75 4.40 2.25
CA ASN A 255 14.87 5.51 1.30
C ASN A 255 13.81 5.47 0.18
N TRP A 256 12.82 4.57 0.26
CA TRP A 256 11.82 4.37 -0.79
C TRP A 256 11.20 5.68 -1.28
N SER A 257 10.76 6.57 -0.38
CA SER A 257 10.08 7.82 -0.77
C SER A 257 10.91 8.73 -1.69
N GLN A 258 12.23 8.76 -1.53
CA GLN A 258 13.12 9.53 -2.40
C GLN A 258 13.30 8.86 -3.76
N VAL A 259 13.40 7.53 -3.75
CA VAL A 259 13.53 6.71 -4.97
C VAL A 259 12.23 6.77 -5.78
N GLU A 260 11.08 6.65 -5.13
CA GLU A 260 9.75 6.71 -5.74
C GLU A 260 9.57 7.99 -6.54
N ARG A 261 9.87 9.15 -5.94
CA ARG A 261 9.76 10.44 -6.62
C ARG A 261 10.56 10.48 -7.92
N GLN A 262 11.81 9.99 -7.88
CA GLN A 262 12.67 9.95 -9.07
C GLN A 262 12.19 8.97 -10.13
N LEU A 263 11.67 7.82 -9.71
CA LEU A 263 11.15 6.80 -10.62
C LEU A 263 9.85 7.27 -11.29
N VAL A 264 8.95 7.92 -10.54
CA VAL A 264 7.70 8.49 -11.07
C VAL A 264 8.01 9.54 -12.11
N GLU A 265 8.85 10.53 -11.79
CA GLU A 265 9.27 11.60 -12.71
C GLU A 265 9.84 11.03 -14.02
N GLN A 266 10.78 10.09 -13.94
CA GLN A 266 11.40 9.48 -15.11
C GLN A 266 10.43 8.60 -15.93
N LEU A 267 9.47 7.96 -15.27
CA LEU A 267 8.46 7.14 -15.96
C LEU A 267 7.44 8.04 -16.67
N GLU A 268 7.01 9.13 -16.03
CA GLU A 268 6.12 10.14 -16.63
C GLU A 268 6.73 10.73 -17.90
N GLU A 269 8.01 11.11 -17.87
CA GLU A 269 8.74 11.60 -19.06
C GLU A 269 8.76 10.59 -20.23
N LYS A 270 8.69 9.28 -19.94
CA LYS A 270 8.74 8.23 -20.97
C LYS A 270 7.39 7.95 -21.60
N ILE A 271 6.31 8.20 -20.87
CA ILE A 271 4.95 7.91 -21.32
C ILE A 271 4.31 9.14 -21.97
N VAL A 272 4.79 10.33 -21.68
CA VAL A 272 4.36 11.55 -22.34
C VAL A 272 5.00 11.61 -23.73
N SER A 273 4.14 11.68 -24.73
CA SER A 273 4.51 11.99 -26.11
C SER A 273 3.57 13.08 -26.57
N GLU A 274 4.07 14.10 -27.24
CA GLU A 274 3.27 15.24 -27.68
C GLU A 274 3.25 15.33 -29.22
N ASP A 275 2.16 15.85 -29.77
CA ASP A 275 2.12 16.24 -31.18
C ASP A 275 2.87 17.56 -31.41
N LYS A 276 2.87 18.04 -32.66
CA LYS A 276 3.55 19.29 -33.05
C LYS A 276 2.99 20.53 -32.35
N ASP A 277 1.77 20.43 -31.85
CA ASP A 277 1.05 21.52 -31.20
C ASP A 277 1.13 21.41 -29.65
N GLY A 278 1.87 20.42 -29.13
CA GLY A 278 2.07 20.19 -27.70
C GLY A 278 0.94 19.40 -27.03
N ASN A 279 0.05 18.75 -27.78
CA ASN A 279 -1.03 17.95 -27.18
C ASN A 279 -0.56 16.52 -26.88
N PRO A 280 -0.89 15.95 -25.70
CA PRO A 280 -0.44 14.62 -25.30
C PRO A 280 -1.07 13.54 -26.17
N LEU A 281 -0.28 12.73 -26.87
CA LEU A 281 -0.73 11.63 -27.72
C LEU A 281 -1.18 10.42 -26.90
N PRO A 282 -2.12 9.60 -27.43
CA PRO A 282 -2.48 8.33 -26.81
C PRO A 282 -1.29 7.39 -26.67
N LEU A 283 -1.24 6.66 -25.55
CA LEU A 283 -0.27 5.59 -25.35
C LEU A 283 -0.47 4.49 -26.39
N THR A 284 0.65 3.98 -26.89
CA THR A 284 0.69 2.87 -27.82
C THR A 284 1.19 1.61 -27.12
N ALA A 285 0.92 0.44 -27.69
CA ALA A 285 1.40 -0.82 -27.11
C ALA A 285 2.92 -0.84 -27.00
N LYS A 286 3.61 -0.26 -28.00
CA LYS A 286 5.07 -0.08 -28.00
C LYS A 286 5.56 0.83 -26.87
N ALA A 287 4.83 1.91 -26.57
CA ALA A 287 5.19 2.81 -25.47
C ALA A 287 5.02 2.12 -24.10
N ILE A 288 3.93 1.37 -23.91
CA ILE A 288 3.68 0.58 -22.69
C ILE A 288 4.80 -0.46 -22.49
N ASP A 289 5.14 -1.20 -23.54
CA ASP A 289 6.20 -2.21 -23.54
C ASP A 289 7.60 -1.59 -23.28
N ALA A 290 7.91 -0.45 -23.88
CA ALA A 290 9.15 0.28 -23.61
C ALA A 290 9.23 0.80 -22.16
N ALA A 291 8.12 1.34 -21.64
CA ALA A 291 8.02 1.80 -20.26
C ALA A 291 8.21 0.64 -19.27
N TYR A 292 7.60 -0.51 -19.53
CA TYR A 292 7.77 -1.72 -18.72
C TYR A 292 9.23 -2.20 -18.70
N ARG A 293 9.87 -2.34 -19.87
CA ARG A 293 11.28 -2.77 -19.94
C ARG A 293 12.20 -1.82 -19.19
N TRP A 294 12.01 -0.51 -19.39
CA TRP A 294 12.76 0.50 -18.66
C TRP A 294 12.56 0.37 -17.15
N LEU A 295 11.33 0.14 -16.69
CA LEU A 295 11.05 -0.02 -15.27
C LEU A 295 11.77 -1.24 -14.69
N VAL A 296 11.63 -2.42 -15.31
CA VAL A 296 12.30 -3.64 -14.85
C VAL A 296 13.82 -3.48 -14.81
N GLU A 297 14.40 -2.88 -15.85
CA GLU A 297 15.84 -2.61 -15.93
C GLU A 297 16.30 -1.62 -14.84
N THR A 298 15.58 -0.52 -14.65
CA THR A 298 15.91 0.53 -13.69
C THR A 298 15.81 0.04 -12.25
N LEU A 299 14.82 -0.81 -11.97
CA LEU A 299 14.68 -1.47 -10.67
C LEU A 299 15.77 -2.51 -10.41
N GLY A 300 16.46 -2.99 -11.46
CA GLY A 300 17.37 -4.12 -11.36
C GLY A 300 16.65 -5.42 -11.02
N LEU A 301 15.38 -5.54 -11.43
CA LEU A 301 14.56 -6.71 -11.17
C LEU A 301 14.88 -7.81 -12.18
N ASP A 302 15.20 -9.01 -11.68
CA ASP A 302 15.44 -10.17 -12.53
C ASP A 302 14.14 -10.56 -13.27
N ALA A 303 14.25 -10.82 -14.57
CA ALA A 303 13.12 -11.18 -15.42
C ALA A 303 12.34 -12.40 -14.93
N ARG A 304 12.97 -13.32 -14.17
CA ARG A 304 12.28 -14.47 -13.56
C ARG A 304 11.22 -14.09 -12.53
N PHE A 305 11.26 -12.85 -12.02
CA PHE A 305 10.29 -12.35 -11.06
C PHE A 305 9.21 -11.51 -11.73
N ALA A 306 9.41 -11.04 -12.96
CA ALA A 306 8.61 -10.00 -13.57
C ALA A 306 7.73 -10.55 -14.69
N GLU A 307 6.43 -10.26 -14.61
CA GLU A 307 5.45 -10.57 -15.65
C GLU A 307 5.13 -9.33 -16.48
N GLN A 308 4.79 -9.54 -17.75
CA GLN A 308 4.56 -8.47 -18.72
C GLN A 308 3.19 -7.78 -18.51
N PRO A 309 3.03 -6.52 -18.97
CA PRO A 309 1.72 -5.85 -18.94
C PRO A 309 0.74 -6.51 -19.93
N VAL A 310 -0.30 -7.16 -19.41
CA VAL A 310 -1.31 -7.86 -20.23
C VAL A 310 -2.73 -7.30 -20.09
N PHE A 311 -2.99 -6.42 -19.12
CA PHE A 311 -4.32 -5.86 -18.89
C PHE A 311 -4.30 -4.45 -18.29
N ALA A 312 -5.42 -3.75 -18.43
CA ALA A 312 -5.74 -2.53 -17.73
C ALA A 312 -7.06 -2.68 -16.97
N VAL A 313 -7.22 -1.92 -15.88
CA VAL A 313 -8.45 -1.85 -15.11
C VAL A 313 -9.25 -0.61 -15.51
N ARG A 314 -10.48 -0.79 -15.98
CA ARG A 314 -11.44 0.27 -16.24
C ARG A 314 -11.88 0.90 -14.93
N SER A 315 -11.68 2.20 -14.79
CA SER A 315 -12.13 2.99 -13.64
C SER A 315 -13.14 4.02 -14.10
N TYR A 316 -14.27 4.08 -13.40
CA TYR A 316 -15.37 4.99 -13.71
C TYR A 316 -15.47 6.03 -12.60
N GLN A 317 -15.41 7.30 -12.98
CA GLN A 317 -15.50 8.42 -12.06
C GLN A 317 -16.71 9.29 -12.41
N TYR A 318 -17.43 9.78 -11.41
CA TYR A 318 -18.57 10.66 -11.65
C TYR A 318 -18.15 11.89 -12.47
N PHE A 319 -18.87 12.18 -13.55
CA PHE A 319 -18.42 13.12 -14.58
C PHE A 319 -18.17 14.57 -14.10
N LYS A 320 -18.75 14.98 -12.97
CA LYS A 320 -18.55 16.32 -12.39
C LYS A 320 -17.28 16.43 -11.55
N LEU A 321 -16.64 15.31 -11.22
CA LEU A 321 -15.35 15.32 -10.54
C LEU A 321 -14.28 15.63 -11.58
N GLN A 322 -13.43 16.60 -11.25
CA GLN A 322 -12.34 17.02 -12.13
C GLN A 322 -11.18 16.05 -12.02
N ASP A 323 -10.83 15.68 -10.79
CA ASP A 323 -9.71 14.80 -10.50
C ASP A 323 -9.92 13.39 -11.06
N PRO A 324 -8.84 12.75 -11.54
CA PRO A 324 -8.88 11.34 -11.90
C PRO A 324 -9.23 10.47 -10.67
N PRO A 325 -9.68 9.22 -10.89
CA PRO A 325 -9.86 8.27 -9.78
C PRO A 325 -8.50 7.99 -9.11
N GLU A 326 -8.55 7.53 -7.86
CA GLU A 326 -7.35 7.07 -7.16
C GLU A 326 -6.73 5.84 -7.86
N SER A 327 -5.41 5.72 -7.77
CA SER A 327 -4.65 4.56 -8.27
C SER A 327 -5.01 3.30 -7.48
N ILE A 328 -5.07 2.15 -8.16
CA ILE A 328 -5.28 0.84 -7.52
C ILE A 328 -4.08 0.36 -6.68
N LEU A 329 -2.94 1.05 -6.74
CA LEU A 329 -1.77 0.73 -5.93
C LEU A 329 -1.93 1.30 -4.51
N LEU A 330 -2.19 0.40 -3.55
CA LEU A 330 -2.61 0.75 -2.18
C LEU A 330 -1.46 1.03 -1.18
N ASN A 331 -0.19 0.93 -1.59
CA ASN A 331 0.95 0.96 -0.65
C ASN A 331 1.60 2.33 -0.45
N SER A 332 1.32 3.32 -1.29
CA SER A 332 2.00 4.62 -1.24
C SER A 332 1.62 5.44 0.00
N PHE A 333 0.35 5.39 0.43
CA PHE A 333 -0.17 6.23 1.51
C PHE A 333 0.59 6.07 2.85
N PHE A 334 0.80 4.83 3.30
CA PHE A 334 1.50 4.59 4.57
C PHE A 334 2.99 4.95 4.50
N LEU A 335 3.61 4.73 3.34
CA LEU A 335 5.04 5.00 3.15
C LEU A 335 5.34 6.51 3.14
N GLU A 336 4.43 7.35 2.63
CA GLU A 336 4.56 8.80 2.69
C GLU A 336 4.48 9.31 4.14
N ASP A 337 3.54 8.80 4.93
CA ASP A 337 3.41 9.17 6.35
C ASP A 337 4.64 8.75 7.18
N LEU A 338 5.19 7.56 6.91
CA LEU A 338 6.43 7.10 7.54
C LEU A 338 7.63 7.97 7.17
N ALA A 339 7.74 8.38 5.90
CA ALA A 339 8.78 9.30 5.44
C ALA A 339 8.65 10.66 6.14
N ARG A 340 7.44 11.22 6.21
CA ARG A 340 7.18 12.51 6.88
C ARG A 340 7.50 12.43 8.39
N ALA A 341 7.17 11.32 9.06
CA ALA A 341 7.54 11.09 10.45
C ALA A 341 9.08 11.00 10.63
N ALA A 342 9.79 10.38 9.69
CA ALA A 342 11.25 10.31 9.73
C ALA A 342 11.90 11.69 9.59
N GLU A 343 11.38 12.55 8.71
CA GLU A 343 11.86 13.94 8.56
C GLU A 343 11.66 14.77 9.83
N LEU A 344 10.50 14.65 10.49
CA LEU A 344 10.19 15.36 11.73
C LEU A 344 11.09 14.91 12.89
N THR A 345 11.35 13.61 13.01
CA THR A 345 12.24 13.07 14.05
C THR A 345 13.72 13.42 13.80
N GLY A 346 14.14 13.55 12.54
CA GLY A 346 15.46 14.05 12.15
C GLY A 346 15.65 15.54 12.49
N THR A 347 14.61 16.36 12.31
CA THR A 347 14.63 17.80 12.58
C THR A 347 14.50 18.16 14.08
N GLU A 348 13.92 17.30 14.92
CA GLU A 348 13.92 17.47 16.39
C GLU A 348 15.35 17.52 16.98
N ARG A 349 16.33 16.89 16.32
CA ARG A 349 17.76 17.02 16.65
C ARG A 349 18.33 18.41 16.32
N VAL A 350 17.83 19.07 15.28
CA VAL A 350 18.21 20.45 14.93
C VAL A 350 17.62 21.43 15.94
N ARG A 351 16.41 21.16 16.44
CA ARG A 351 15.80 22.00 17.48
C ARG A 351 16.50 21.88 18.84
N ARG A 352 17.09 20.72 19.15
CA ARG A 352 17.92 20.52 20.36
C ARG A 352 19.34 21.07 20.24
N THR A 353 19.84 21.34 19.04
CA THR A 353 21.12 22.07 18.85
C THR A 353 20.96 23.59 18.95
N SER A 354 19.75 24.13 18.77
CA SER A 354 19.44 25.54 19.04
C SER A 354 19.44 25.89 20.54
N THR A 355 19.19 24.92 21.43
CA THR A 355 19.32 25.13 22.90
C THR A 355 20.79 25.27 23.34
N ALA A 356 21.74 24.72 22.57
CA ALA A 356 23.18 24.91 22.81
C ALA A 356 23.68 26.31 22.38
N ILE A 357 22.98 26.96 21.45
CA ILE A 357 23.30 28.34 21.02
C ILE A 357 22.73 29.35 22.03
N LEU A 358 21.55 29.11 22.60
CA LEU A 358 20.99 29.92 23.69
C LEU A 358 21.77 29.79 25.03
N ALA A 359 22.37 28.62 25.30
CA ALA A 359 23.25 28.45 26.47
C ALA A 359 24.61 29.16 26.34
N ARG A 360 25.09 29.43 25.11
CA ARG A 360 26.31 30.20 24.85
C ARG A 360 26.12 31.73 24.97
N GLN A 361 24.91 32.24 24.76
CA GLN A 361 24.61 33.67 24.97
C GLN A 361 24.47 34.04 26.46
N ASN A 362 23.98 33.14 27.32
CA ASN A 362 23.89 33.42 28.77
C ASN A 362 25.24 33.33 29.51
N ARG A 363 26.25 32.63 28.98
CA ARG A 363 27.63 32.68 29.55
C ARG A 363 28.42 33.94 29.19
N ARG A 364 27.97 34.73 28.21
CA ARG A 364 28.61 36.01 27.83
C ARG A 364 27.99 37.24 28.51
N ARG A 365 26.92 37.09 29.29
CA ARG A 365 26.27 38.18 30.05
C ARG A 365 26.47 38.13 31.56
N GLY A 366 27.21 37.15 32.07
CA GLY A 366 27.51 36.99 33.51
C GLY A 366 28.97 37.28 33.87
N GLY A 367 29.62 38.20 33.16
CA GLY A 367 31.02 38.55 33.37
C GLY A 367 31.24 40.06 33.46
N THR A 368 30.77 40.65 34.55
CA THR A 368 31.37 41.78 35.30
C THR A 368 30.70 41.83 36.66
#